data_AF-A0A6A5H8C4-F1
#
_entry.id   AF-A0A6A5H8C4-F1
#
_cell.length_a   1.000
_cell.length_b   1.000
_cell.length_c   1.000
_cell.angle_alpha   90.00
_cell.angle_beta   90.00
_cell.angle_gamma   90.00
#
_symmetry.space_group_name_H-M   'P 1'
#
loop_
_entity.id
_entity.type
_entity.pdbx_description
1 polymer ?
#
loop_
_entity_poly.entity_id
_entity_poly.type
_entity_poly.pdbx_seq_one_letter_code
_entity_poly.pdbx_strand_id
1 'polypeptide(L)'
;MSKYLEIPEKAMTPMCLHKETTFYVLEEHLHSLLSFEDYPNGSSKGQEEKLIQKLMDTKRKNFRMYGSAAELAENMKIYRQFPESHLYFNTDVDTYQVDPIVYQSLKNEKYLCKSDLFPILQNMLMGLDEQFTIEIVSIIAYYLKIQEERVNGKVEFVRVDEKLLEDISKELGEEMAKHDLTAQSFQLAPLLAILDFNQSFQIIQRLCPEIWNDRKHHRVHELITSSCNELPPETRPVVFSIIAKLVFKSLQSLENVIGKHPELFLPYSETENNSMPVTVRMFEDGDQRFVMNAELSDALSRRLDWEDDTNTRFTLNMGDVLEKYGNEKIEFIRYPIRRAKHRAVPIKAGGPNDFFILAVDAFFELMTDLILGAQIFQNNYIGRFSLIFHELEKFFKPDCMEPYFIRTQVSELMKRLMQTVTVNDDEKSPVKCIRNAKPDGFSLQNLKNELKYLELDNSFPEIEEHAEIVYEHVDSVKKEEFLRTCDLFDAIEHCQLICMLNRIPNLKKFLHNQKGCGRVQGLNCDECDKEESPNKQ
;
A
#
# COMPACT_ATOMS: atom_id res chain seq x y z
N MET A 1 13.17 -15.22 -14.01
CA MET A 1 11.83 -15.00 -13.41
C MET A 1 10.84 -15.10 -14.54
N SER A 2 9.67 -15.70 -14.31
CA SER A 2 8.65 -15.81 -15.35
C SER A 2 8.24 -14.43 -15.84
N LYS A 3 8.07 -14.28 -17.16
CA LYS A 3 7.67 -13.03 -17.84
C LYS A 3 6.28 -12.53 -17.40
N TYR A 4 5.47 -13.37 -16.75
CA TYR A 4 4.12 -13.03 -16.30
C TYR A 4 4.07 -12.31 -14.94
N LEU A 5 5.20 -12.20 -14.24
CA LEU A 5 5.31 -11.53 -12.94
C LEU A 5 5.58 -10.02 -13.04
N GLU A 6 5.65 -9.48 -14.26
CA GLU A 6 5.86 -8.05 -14.49
C GLU A 6 4.62 -7.47 -15.18
N ILE A 7 4.04 -6.41 -14.62
CA ILE A 7 2.91 -5.72 -15.24
C ILE A 7 3.37 -5.12 -16.58
N PRO A 8 2.67 -5.44 -17.70
CA PRO A 8 2.98 -4.88 -19.00
C PRO A 8 2.85 -3.36 -19.01
N GLU A 9 3.73 -2.70 -19.76
CA GLU A 9 3.74 -1.24 -19.91
C GLU A 9 2.36 -0.68 -20.29
N LYS A 10 1.67 -1.33 -21.23
CA LYS A 10 0.34 -0.90 -21.72
C LYS A 10 -0.76 -0.94 -20.65
N ALA A 11 -0.55 -1.64 -19.52
CA ALA A 11 -1.50 -1.68 -18.42
C ALA A 11 -1.31 -0.51 -17.44
N MET A 12 -0.10 0.06 -17.34
CA MET A 12 0.24 1.05 -16.31
C MET A 12 -0.38 2.42 -16.60
N THR A 13 -1.10 3.00 -15.64
CA THR A 13 -1.77 4.30 -15.80
C THR A 13 -1.15 5.37 -14.90
N PRO A 14 -0.98 6.62 -15.39
CA PRO A 14 -0.57 7.76 -14.55
C PRO A 14 -1.57 8.07 -13.44
N MET A 15 -2.87 7.89 -13.71
CA MET A 15 -3.94 8.19 -12.77
C MET A 15 -3.86 7.33 -11.49
N CYS A 16 -3.47 6.06 -11.63
CA CYS A 16 -3.30 5.18 -10.48
C CYS A 16 -2.18 5.66 -9.54
N LEU A 17 -0.99 5.98 -10.07
CA LEU A 17 0.13 6.45 -9.24
C LEU A 17 -0.21 7.77 -8.53
N HIS A 18 -0.94 8.67 -9.20
CA HIS A 18 -1.43 9.88 -8.56
C HIS A 18 -2.34 9.56 -7.37
N LYS A 19 -3.34 8.68 -7.56
CA LYS A 19 -4.27 8.28 -6.49
C LYS A 19 -3.56 7.60 -5.33
N GLU A 20 -2.61 6.72 -5.58
CA GLU A 20 -1.83 6.09 -4.51
C GLU A 20 -0.98 7.10 -3.75
N THR A 21 -0.45 8.12 -4.43
CA THR A 21 0.31 9.21 -3.80
C THR A 21 -0.54 9.97 -2.79
N THR A 22 -1.86 10.09 -3.02
CA THR A 22 -2.77 10.71 -2.03
C THR A 22 -2.94 9.87 -0.77
N PHE A 23 -2.58 8.58 -0.75
CA PHE A 23 -2.58 7.80 0.50
C PHE A 23 -1.23 7.86 1.22
N TYR A 24 -0.18 8.29 0.51
CA TYR A 24 1.17 8.38 1.05
C TYR A 24 1.43 9.69 1.79
N VAL A 25 0.95 10.81 1.23
CA VAL A 25 1.23 12.14 1.78
C VAL A 25 0.44 12.45 3.06
N LEU A 26 0.85 13.50 3.76
CA LEU A 26 0.13 14.08 4.89
C LEU A 26 -1.30 14.47 4.51
N GLU A 27 -2.23 14.26 5.45
CA GLU A 27 -3.66 14.48 5.24
C GLU A 27 -3.99 15.96 4.91
N GLU A 28 -3.27 16.88 5.53
CA GLU A 28 -3.38 18.32 5.35
C GLU A 28 -3.07 18.75 3.92
N HIS A 29 -2.38 17.90 3.14
CA HIS A 29 -2.04 18.16 1.75
C HIS A 29 -3.04 17.55 0.76
N LEU A 30 -3.98 16.69 1.19
CA LEU A 30 -4.85 15.92 0.29
C LEU A 30 -5.76 16.79 -0.56
N HIS A 31 -6.38 17.81 0.01
CA HIS A 31 -7.30 18.68 -0.73
C HIS A 31 -6.61 19.32 -1.95
N SER A 32 -5.30 19.56 -1.85
CA SER A 32 -4.51 20.14 -2.94
C SER A 32 -4.17 19.16 -4.07
N LEU A 33 -4.40 17.86 -3.87
CA LEU A 33 -4.12 16.78 -4.81
C LEU A 33 -5.38 16.13 -5.37
N LEU A 34 -6.58 16.52 -4.94
CA LEU A 34 -7.82 15.92 -5.43
C LEU A 34 -8.07 16.18 -6.92
N SER A 35 -7.50 17.25 -7.49
CA SER A 35 -7.56 17.56 -8.92
C SER A 35 -6.18 17.67 -9.54
N PHE A 36 -5.93 16.85 -10.56
CA PHE A 36 -4.74 16.91 -11.40
C PHE A 36 -5.15 16.55 -12.82
N GLU A 37 -4.83 17.41 -13.78
CA GLU A 37 -5.23 17.25 -15.19
C GLU A 37 -4.02 17.02 -16.12
N ASP A 38 -2.80 17.30 -15.66
CA ASP A 38 -1.57 17.28 -16.48
C ASP A 38 -0.92 15.89 -16.58
N TYR A 39 -1.74 14.84 -16.77
CA TYR A 39 -1.22 13.48 -16.93
C TYR A 39 -0.35 13.37 -18.19
N PRO A 40 0.83 12.72 -18.11
CA PRO A 40 1.57 12.38 -19.32
C PRO A 40 0.74 11.42 -20.19
N ASN A 41 0.85 11.58 -21.52
CA ASN A 41 0.20 10.68 -22.46
C ASN A 41 0.84 9.29 -22.41
N GLY A 42 0.02 8.24 -22.49
CA GLY A 42 0.47 6.85 -22.55
C GLY A 42 0.78 6.24 -21.17
N SER A 43 1.68 5.26 -21.17
CA SER A 43 2.03 4.48 -19.98
C SER A 43 2.79 5.29 -18.94
N SER A 44 2.54 5.00 -17.65
CA SER A 44 3.35 5.54 -16.55
C SER A 44 4.66 4.78 -16.32
N LYS A 45 4.89 3.62 -16.96
CA LYS A 45 6.09 2.81 -16.74
C LYS A 45 7.35 3.55 -17.19
N GLY A 46 8.34 3.67 -16.31
CA GLY A 46 9.56 4.44 -16.55
C GLY A 46 9.34 5.96 -16.60
N GLN A 47 8.12 6.44 -16.33
CA GLN A 47 7.76 7.86 -16.26
C GLN A 47 7.29 8.27 -14.86
N GLU A 48 7.41 7.39 -13.87
CA GLU A 48 6.92 7.58 -12.52
C GLU A 48 7.55 8.84 -11.89
N GLU A 49 8.87 8.99 -11.98
CA GLU A 49 9.58 10.18 -11.49
C GLU A 49 9.07 11.46 -12.17
N LYS A 50 8.85 11.44 -13.49
CA LYS A 50 8.34 12.60 -14.23
C LYS A 50 6.92 12.97 -13.79
N LEU A 51 6.07 11.98 -13.54
CA LEU A 51 4.73 12.20 -13.03
C LEU A 51 4.77 12.78 -11.61
N ILE A 52 5.57 12.20 -10.73
CA ILE A 52 5.78 12.71 -9.37
C ILE A 52 6.32 14.14 -9.41
N GLN A 53 7.28 14.44 -10.29
CA GLN A 53 7.82 15.79 -10.46
C GLN A 53 6.73 16.78 -10.87
N LYS A 54 5.84 16.42 -11.79
CA LYS A 54 4.69 17.26 -12.16
C LYS A 54 3.76 17.52 -10.95
N LEU A 55 3.42 16.48 -10.17
CA LEU A 55 2.60 16.63 -8.95
C LEU A 55 3.27 17.57 -7.95
N MET A 56 4.58 17.41 -7.74
CA MET A 56 5.37 18.27 -6.87
C MET A 56 5.41 19.71 -7.36
N ASP A 57 5.51 19.94 -8.67
CA ASP A 57 5.55 21.28 -9.25
C ASP A 57 4.23 22.03 -9.11
N THR A 58 3.08 21.33 -9.19
CA THR A 58 1.76 21.94 -8.97
C THR A 58 1.64 22.52 -7.56
N LYS A 59 2.25 21.89 -6.54
CA LYS A 59 2.12 22.27 -5.12
C LYS A 59 3.42 22.11 -4.32
N ARG A 60 4.51 22.75 -4.77
CA ARG A 60 5.86 22.60 -4.21
C ARG A 60 5.97 22.66 -2.69
N LYS A 61 5.19 23.53 -2.02
CA LYS A 61 5.23 23.69 -0.56
C LYS A 61 4.86 22.42 0.21
N ASN A 62 3.95 21.62 -0.34
CA ASN A 62 3.36 20.44 0.31
C ASN A 62 4.27 19.22 0.20
N PHE A 63 5.24 19.24 -0.71
CA PHE A 63 6.10 18.09 -0.98
C PHE A 63 7.50 18.18 -0.39
N ARG A 64 7.83 19.26 0.34
CA ARG A 64 9.21 19.56 0.77
C ARG A 64 9.84 18.52 1.70
N MET A 65 9.02 17.77 2.43
CA MET A 65 9.50 16.70 3.34
C MET A 65 9.84 15.39 2.60
N TYR A 66 9.32 15.18 1.39
CA TYR A 66 9.49 13.91 0.67
C TYR A 66 10.77 13.82 -0.15
N GLY A 67 11.61 14.86 -0.13
CA GLY A 67 12.86 14.92 -0.89
C GLY A 67 12.61 15.27 -2.36
N SER A 68 13.37 14.64 -3.25
CA SER A 68 13.26 14.75 -4.70
C SER A 68 12.13 13.88 -5.27
N ALA A 69 11.73 14.13 -6.52
CA ALA A 69 10.76 13.30 -7.22
C ALA A 69 11.22 11.85 -7.38
N ALA A 70 12.52 11.62 -7.58
CA ALA A 70 13.11 10.29 -7.65
C ALA A 70 12.97 9.55 -6.31
N GLU A 71 13.28 10.22 -5.20
CA GLU A 71 13.13 9.65 -3.85
C GLU A 71 11.67 9.33 -3.53
N LEU A 72 10.73 10.21 -3.88
CA LEU A 72 9.31 9.94 -3.66
C LEU A 72 8.80 8.81 -4.57
N ALA A 73 9.22 8.74 -5.84
CA ALA A 73 8.87 7.64 -6.73
C ALA A 73 9.39 6.28 -6.23
N GLU A 74 10.62 6.24 -5.70
CA GLU A 74 11.20 5.04 -5.08
C GLU A 74 10.37 4.60 -3.86
N ASN A 75 10.00 5.53 -2.99
CA ASN A 75 9.15 5.25 -1.83
C ASN A 75 7.76 4.76 -2.25
N MET A 76 7.16 5.34 -3.29
CA MET A 76 5.87 4.90 -3.81
C MET A 76 5.94 3.47 -4.35
N LYS A 77 7.05 3.08 -5.00
CA LYS A 77 7.26 1.71 -5.46
C LYS A 77 7.23 0.70 -4.31
N ILE A 78 7.80 1.06 -3.15
CA ILE A 78 7.75 0.22 -1.95
C ILE A 78 6.34 0.23 -1.35
N TYR A 79 5.76 1.42 -1.14
CA TYR A 79 4.49 1.61 -0.44
C TYR A 79 3.32 0.87 -1.09
N ARG A 80 3.24 0.89 -2.42
CA ARG A 80 2.14 0.27 -3.16
C ARG A 80 2.24 -1.26 -3.31
N GLN A 81 3.38 -1.85 -2.95
CA GLN A 81 3.70 -3.24 -3.27
C GLN A 81 3.19 -4.22 -2.21
N PHE A 82 1.89 -4.52 -2.27
CA PHE A 82 1.22 -5.53 -1.45
C PHE A 82 -0.02 -6.11 -2.17
N PRO A 83 -0.44 -7.35 -1.83
CA PRO A 83 -1.61 -7.98 -2.44
C PRO A 83 -2.89 -7.17 -2.23
N GLU A 84 -3.78 -7.17 -3.24
CA GLU A 84 -5.06 -6.44 -3.23
C GLU A 84 -4.94 -4.93 -2.98
N SER A 85 -3.79 -4.31 -3.30
CA SER A 85 -3.57 -2.88 -3.08
C SER A 85 -4.60 -1.97 -3.75
N HIS A 86 -5.20 -2.43 -4.85
CA HIS A 86 -6.28 -1.71 -5.53
C HIS A 86 -7.53 -1.51 -4.67
N LEU A 87 -7.82 -2.40 -3.72
CA LEU A 87 -8.91 -2.22 -2.76
C LEU A 87 -8.52 -1.13 -1.74
N TYR A 88 -7.30 -1.18 -1.21
CA TYR A 88 -6.79 -0.21 -0.24
C TYR A 88 -6.78 1.22 -0.81
N PHE A 89 -6.24 1.38 -2.02
CA PHE A 89 -6.14 2.69 -2.70
C PHE A 89 -7.42 3.07 -3.46
N ASN A 90 -8.46 2.22 -3.45
CA ASN A 90 -9.71 2.43 -4.18
C ASN A 90 -9.45 2.63 -5.70
N THR A 91 -8.47 1.94 -6.28
CA THR A 91 -8.14 1.97 -7.73
C THR A 91 -8.83 0.82 -8.47
N ASP A 92 -10.07 0.47 -8.06
CA ASP A 92 -10.87 -0.60 -8.66
C ASP A 92 -11.19 -0.35 -10.14
N VAL A 93 -11.22 0.92 -10.55
CA VAL A 93 -11.41 1.40 -11.93
C VAL A 93 -10.15 1.42 -12.81
N ASP A 94 -8.98 1.10 -12.27
CA ASP A 94 -7.76 0.91 -13.07
C ASP A 94 -7.52 -0.59 -13.31
N THR A 95 -6.61 -0.93 -14.22
CA THR A 95 -6.10 -2.30 -14.35
C THR A 95 -5.30 -2.71 -13.11
N TYR A 96 -4.75 -3.93 -13.06
CA TYR A 96 -3.72 -4.23 -12.05
C TYR A 96 -2.42 -3.49 -12.39
N GLN A 97 -1.83 -2.84 -11.39
CA GLN A 97 -0.74 -1.86 -11.56
C GLN A 97 0.52 -2.21 -10.76
N VAL A 98 0.48 -3.30 -10.00
CA VAL A 98 1.55 -3.71 -9.08
C VAL A 98 1.97 -5.13 -9.43
N ASP A 99 3.28 -5.34 -9.50
CA ASP A 99 3.85 -6.64 -9.80
C ASP A 99 3.50 -7.67 -8.71
N PRO A 100 3.02 -8.89 -9.10
CA PRO A 100 2.82 -10.01 -8.20
C PRO A 100 4.05 -10.33 -7.33
N ILE A 101 3.84 -10.68 -6.07
CA ILE A 101 4.95 -10.88 -5.12
C ILE A 101 5.18 -12.37 -4.90
N VAL A 102 6.37 -12.85 -5.28
CA VAL A 102 6.81 -14.22 -4.97
C VAL A 102 7.42 -14.27 -3.58
N TYR A 103 6.81 -15.06 -2.70
CA TYR A 103 7.28 -15.34 -1.36
C TYR A 103 8.04 -16.66 -1.31
N GLN A 104 8.80 -16.86 -0.24
CA GLN A 104 9.50 -18.11 0.03
C GLN A 104 9.01 -18.70 1.34
N SER A 105 8.86 -20.02 1.39
CA SER A 105 8.63 -20.71 2.65
C SER A 105 9.94 -20.90 3.45
N LEU A 106 9.85 -21.42 4.68
CA LEU A 106 11.03 -21.84 5.45
C LEU A 106 11.85 -22.95 4.75
N LYS A 107 11.23 -23.69 3.83
CA LYS A 107 11.89 -24.69 2.99
C LYS A 107 12.46 -24.11 1.69
N ASN A 108 12.38 -22.79 1.52
CA ASN A 108 12.78 -22.05 0.30
C ASN A 108 11.97 -22.43 -0.96
N GLU A 109 10.78 -23.01 -0.79
CA GLU A 109 9.84 -23.21 -1.90
C GLU A 109 9.14 -21.88 -2.24
N LYS A 110 8.78 -21.67 -3.51
CA LYS A 110 8.18 -20.42 -3.99
C LYS A 110 6.66 -20.47 -3.89
N TYR A 111 6.09 -19.38 -3.40
CA TYR A 111 4.65 -19.22 -3.20
C TYR A 111 4.15 -17.88 -3.74
N LEU A 112 2.91 -17.85 -4.22
CA LEU A 112 2.15 -16.65 -4.53
C LEU A 112 0.92 -16.58 -3.63
N CYS A 113 0.53 -15.38 -3.22
CA CYS A 113 -0.81 -15.16 -2.68
C CYS A 113 -1.83 -15.46 -3.78
N LYS A 114 -2.96 -16.10 -3.47
CA LYS A 114 -3.97 -16.41 -4.50
C LYS A 114 -4.51 -15.17 -5.21
N SER A 115 -4.64 -14.05 -4.51
CA SER A 115 -5.00 -12.76 -5.10
C SER A 115 -4.00 -12.30 -6.17
N ASP A 116 -2.72 -12.65 -6.05
CA ASP A 116 -1.67 -12.27 -7.00
C ASP A 116 -1.71 -13.12 -8.28
N LEU A 117 -2.56 -14.16 -8.38
CA LEU A 117 -2.77 -14.91 -9.61
C LEU A 117 -3.63 -14.16 -10.63
N PHE A 118 -4.54 -13.30 -10.19
CA PHE A 118 -5.41 -12.50 -11.07
C PHE A 118 -4.63 -11.46 -11.90
N PRO A 119 -3.69 -10.66 -11.34
CA PRO A 119 -2.81 -9.83 -12.15
C PRO A 119 -1.93 -10.66 -13.11
N ILE A 120 -1.54 -11.88 -12.74
CA ILE A 120 -0.80 -12.77 -13.65
C ILE A 120 -1.65 -13.17 -14.86
N LEU A 121 -2.94 -13.49 -14.67
CA LEU A 121 -3.86 -13.78 -15.79
C LEU A 121 -4.03 -12.57 -16.73
N GLN A 122 -4.11 -11.35 -16.18
CA GLN A 122 -4.08 -10.12 -16.97
C GLN A 122 -2.81 -10.06 -17.84
N ASN A 123 -1.64 -10.28 -17.23
CA ASN A 123 -0.35 -10.19 -17.91
C ASN A 123 -0.20 -11.26 -19.01
N MET A 124 -0.69 -12.48 -18.75
CA MET A 124 -0.73 -13.56 -19.75
C MET A 124 -1.55 -13.17 -20.97
N LEU A 125 -2.78 -12.68 -20.79
CA LEU A 125 -3.65 -12.24 -21.90
C LEU A 125 -3.00 -11.16 -22.76
N MET A 126 -2.39 -10.16 -22.12
CA MET A 126 -1.69 -9.09 -22.82
C MET A 126 -0.45 -9.58 -23.59
N GLY A 127 0.16 -10.68 -23.16
CA GLY A 127 1.27 -11.32 -23.87
C GLY A 127 0.85 -12.22 -25.03
N LEU A 128 -0.45 -12.56 -25.15
CA LEU A 128 -0.97 -13.45 -26.19
C LEU A 128 -1.33 -12.71 -27.49
N ASP A 129 -1.76 -11.45 -27.43
CA ASP A 129 -2.14 -10.65 -28.61
C ASP A 129 -1.76 -9.17 -28.42
N GLU A 130 -1.06 -8.60 -29.40
CA GLU A 130 -0.59 -7.21 -29.35
C GLU A 130 -1.73 -6.17 -29.43
N GLN A 131 -2.92 -6.60 -29.88
CA GLN A 131 -4.13 -5.78 -29.99
C GLN A 131 -4.77 -5.43 -28.63
N PHE A 132 -4.30 -6.00 -27.52
CA PHE A 132 -4.77 -5.60 -26.19
C PHE A 132 -4.37 -4.16 -25.87
N THR A 133 -5.35 -3.27 -25.99
CA THR A 133 -5.30 -1.86 -25.60
C THR A 133 -5.81 -1.67 -24.17
N ILE A 134 -5.55 -0.49 -23.59
CA ILE A 134 -5.89 -0.20 -22.18
C ILE A 134 -7.39 -0.31 -21.90
N GLU A 135 -8.26 0.03 -22.85
CA GLU A 135 -9.71 -0.11 -22.70
C GLU A 135 -10.16 -1.58 -22.62
N ILE A 136 -9.52 -2.47 -23.39
CA ILE A 136 -9.80 -3.91 -23.36
C ILE A 136 -9.33 -4.50 -22.04
N VAL A 137 -8.08 -4.18 -21.65
CA VAL A 137 -7.49 -4.68 -20.41
C VAL A 137 -8.25 -4.15 -19.19
N SER A 138 -8.76 -2.92 -19.23
CA SER A 138 -9.60 -2.36 -18.15
C SER A 138 -10.86 -3.20 -17.92
N ILE A 139 -11.58 -3.56 -18.99
CA ILE A 139 -12.79 -4.38 -18.90
C ILE A 139 -12.47 -5.76 -18.32
N ILE A 140 -11.37 -6.37 -18.76
CA ILE A 140 -10.91 -7.68 -18.29
C ILE A 140 -10.48 -7.62 -16.82
N ALA A 141 -9.75 -6.57 -16.43
CA ALA A 141 -9.35 -6.36 -15.05
C ALA A 141 -10.56 -6.21 -14.13
N TYR A 142 -11.66 -5.56 -14.57
CA TYR A 142 -12.88 -5.48 -13.78
C TYR A 142 -13.51 -6.85 -13.56
N TYR A 143 -13.53 -7.70 -14.58
CA TYR A 143 -14.00 -9.08 -14.44
C TYR A 143 -13.09 -9.89 -13.50
N LEU A 144 -11.78 -9.80 -13.67
CA LEU A 144 -10.81 -10.49 -12.82
C LEU A 144 -10.93 -10.07 -11.35
N LYS A 145 -11.16 -8.78 -11.07
CA LYS A 145 -11.42 -8.27 -9.72
C LYS A 145 -12.69 -8.84 -9.10
N ILE A 146 -13.76 -9.06 -9.88
CA ILE A 146 -14.95 -9.80 -9.39
C ILE A 146 -14.59 -11.25 -9.06
N GLN A 147 -13.77 -11.91 -9.89
CA GLN A 147 -13.34 -13.27 -9.60
C GLN A 147 -12.43 -13.33 -8.36
N GLU A 148 -11.58 -12.32 -8.15
CA GLU A 148 -10.72 -12.15 -6.98
C GLU A 148 -11.51 -12.03 -5.67
N GLU A 149 -12.73 -11.49 -5.71
CA GLU A 149 -13.63 -11.44 -4.54
C GLU A 149 -13.92 -12.83 -3.94
N ARG A 150 -13.77 -13.91 -4.73
CA ARG A 150 -13.97 -15.30 -4.26
C ARG A 150 -12.87 -15.76 -3.30
N VAL A 151 -11.66 -15.21 -3.41
CA VAL A 151 -10.56 -15.49 -2.47
C VAL A 151 -10.34 -14.35 -1.47
N ASN A 152 -11.03 -13.23 -1.67
CA ASN A 152 -10.99 -12.11 -0.75
C ASN A 152 -11.47 -12.51 0.64
N GLY A 153 -10.82 -11.99 1.68
CA GLY A 153 -11.10 -12.37 3.05
C GLY A 153 -10.20 -13.47 3.60
N LYS A 154 -9.53 -14.25 2.73
CA LYS A 154 -8.62 -15.35 3.12
C LYS A 154 -7.27 -15.18 2.44
N VAL A 155 -6.26 -14.85 3.24
CA VAL A 155 -4.88 -14.70 2.74
C VAL A 155 -4.24 -16.08 2.62
N GLU A 156 -4.49 -16.74 1.50
CA GLU A 156 -4.00 -18.09 1.20
C GLU A 156 -2.93 -18.07 0.12
N PHE A 157 -2.00 -19.02 0.18
CA PHE A 157 -0.88 -19.11 -0.74
C PHE A 157 -0.91 -20.40 -1.56
N VAL A 158 -0.40 -20.34 -2.78
CA VAL A 158 -0.22 -21.53 -3.62
C VAL A 158 1.26 -21.68 -3.96
N ARG A 159 1.74 -22.92 -3.94
CA ARG A 159 3.10 -23.22 -4.37
C ARG A 159 3.16 -23.06 -5.88
N VAL A 160 4.15 -22.33 -6.36
CA VAL A 160 4.30 -22.07 -7.80
C VAL A 160 5.70 -22.36 -8.30
N ASP A 161 5.77 -22.80 -9.55
CA ASP A 161 6.99 -22.85 -10.32
C ASP A 161 6.74 -22.27 -11.72
N GLU A 162 7.81 -22.11 -12.49
CA GLU A 162 7.73 -21.55 -13.85
C GLU A 162 6.90 -22.43 -14.79
N LYS A 163 6.93 -23.76 -14.58
CA LYS A 163 6.19 -24.71 -15.41
C LYS A 163 4.68 -24.52 -15.23
N LEU A 164 4.21 -24.39 -13.99
CA LEU A 164 2.80 -24.14 -13.70
C LEU A 164 2.30 -22.88 -14.42
N LEU A 165 3.05 -21.78 -14.36
CA LEU A 165 2.66 -20.54 -15.01
C LEU A 165 2.66 -20.65 -16.55
N GLU A 166 3.64 -21.34 -17.14
CA GLU A 166 3.67 -21.61 -18.58
C GLU A 166 2.51 -22.53 -19.00
N ASP A 167 2.17 -23.55 -18.21
CA ASP A 167 1.05 -24.45 -18.48
C ASP A 167 -0.29 -23.68 -18.47
N ILE A 168 -0.52 -22.82 -17.46
CA ILE A 168 -1.72 -21.94 -17.41
C ILE A 168 -1.75 -20.97 -18.58
N SER A 169 -0.63 -20.33 -18.92
CA SER A 169 -0.57 -19.39 -20.05
C SER A 169 -0.86 -20.09 -21.37
N LYS A 170 -0.35 -21.31 -21.56
CA LYS A 170 -0.60 -22.11 -22.75
C LYS A 170 -2.08 -22.48 -22.84
N GLU A 171 -2.66 -22.95 -21.74
CA GLU A 171 -4.08 -23.30 -21.71
C GLU A 171 -4.97 -22.10 -22.01
N LEU A 172 -4.64 -20.93 -21.45
CA LEU A 172 -5.35 -19.70 -21.74
C LEU A 172 -5.28 -19.32 -23.23
N GLY A 173 -4.11 -19.49 -23.87
CA GLY A 173 -3.95 -19.32 -25.30
C GLY A 173 -4.76 -20.32 -26.13
N GLU A 174 -4.82 -21.58 -25.71
CA GLU A 174 -5.65 -22.61 -26.35
C GLU A 174 -7.14 -22.31 -26.23
N GLU A 175 -7.63 -21.88 -25.06
CA GLU A 175 -9.03 -21.44 -24.88
C GLU A 175 -9.33 -20.22 -25.75
N MET A 176 -8.44 -19.21 -25.77
CA MET A 176 -8.62 -18.04 -26.62
C MET A 176 -8.71 -18.40 -28.11
N ALA A 177 -7.94 -19.39 -28.57
CA ALA A 177 -7.97 -19.85 -29.96
C ALA A 177 -9.29 -20.55 -30.33
N LYS A 178 -9.97 -21.23 -29.38
CA LYS A 178 -11.29 -21.85 -29.64
C LYS A 178 -12.36 -20.83 -29.98
N HIS A 179 -12.24 -19.64 -29.41
CA HIS A 179 -13.16 -18.53 -29.66
C HIS A 179 -12.73 -17.66 -30.85
N ASP A 180 -11.70 -18.04 -31.62
CA ASP A 180 -11.38 -17.40 -32.91
C ASP A 180 -12.41 -17.80 -33.97
N LEU A 181 -13.55 -17.14 -33.89
CA LEU A 181 -14.51 -17.08 -34.98
C LEU A 181 -13.93 -16.17 -36.07
N THR A 182 -12.97 -16.68 -36.83
CA THR A 182 -12.29 -15.98 -37.94
C THR A 182 -13.26 -15.47 -39.02
N ALA A 183 -14.54 -15.86 -39.01
CA ALA A 183 -15.56 -15.39 -39.93
C ALA A 183 -16.58 -14.36 -39.37
N GLN A 184 -16.73 -14.18 -38.04
CA GLN A 184 -17.77 -13.30 -37.47
C GLN A 184 -17.29 -11.89 -37.09
N SER A 185 -15.98 -11.68 -36.91
CA SER A 185 -15.41 -10.37 -36.56
C SER A 185 -15.68 -9.30 -37.63
N PHE A 186 -15.57 -9.66 -38.92
CA PHE A 186 -15.96 -8.80 -40.04
C PHE A 186 -17.49 -8.66 -40.22
N GLN A 187 -18.31 -9.45 -39.51
CA GLN A 187 -19.77 -9.32 -39.54
C GLN A 187 -20.30 -8.32 -38.50
N LEU A 188 -19.57 -8.10 -37.40
CA LEU A 188 -19.99 -7.17 -36.35
C LEU A 188 -19.77 -5.70 -36.75
N ALA A 189 -18.68 -5.39 -37.47
CA ALA A 189 -18.36 -4.02 -37.88
C ALA A 189 -19.44 -3.37 -38.78
N PRO A 190 -20.02 -4.06 -39.79
CA PRO A 190 -21.18 -3.53 -40.53
C PRO A 190 -22.41 -3.25 -39.66
N LEU A 191 -22.66 -4.09 -38.64
CA LEU A 191 -23.75 -3.87 -37.68
C LEU A 191 -23.46 -2.69 -36.75
N LEU A 192 -22.21 -2.50 -36.36
CA LEU A 192 -21.78 -1.36 -35.54
C LEU A 192 -21.76 -0.04 -36.34
N ALA A 193 -21.60 -0.10 -37.66
CA ALA A 193 -21.55 1.08 -38.53
C ALA A 193 -22.87 1.85 -38.60
N ILE A 194 -24.00 1.21 -38.28
CA ILE A 194 -25.32 1.85 -38.22
C ILE A 194 -25.69 2.37 -36.82
N LEU A 195 -24.84 2.11 -35.81
CA LEU A 195 -25.08 2.48 -34.42
C LEU A 195 -24.32 3.76 -34.06
N ASP A 196 -24.88 4.54 -33.15
CA ASP A 196 -24.13 5.62 -32.51
C ASP A 196 -23.12 5.07 -31.48
N PHE A 197 -22.29 5.96 -30.94
CA PHE A 197 -21.27 5.61 -29.96
C PHE A 197 -21.87 4.91 -28.72
N ASN A 198 -22.95 5.45 -28.18
CA ASN A 198 -23.57 4.94 -26.95
C ASN A 198 -24.22 3.58 -27.20
N GLN A 199 -24.87 3.40 -28.34
CA GLN A 199 -25.44 2.13 -28.77
C GLN A 199 -24.36 1.06 -28.97
N SER A 200 -23.22 1.44 -29.55
CA SER A 200 -22.06 0.56 -29.70
C SER A 200 -21.45 0.19 -28.35
N PHE A 201 -21.33 1.15 -27.44
CA PHE A 201 -20.86 0.93 -26.07
C PHE A 201 -21.77 -0.02 -25.28
N GLN A 202 -23.10 0.11 -25.43
CA GLN A 202 -24.06 -0.80 -24.80
C GLN A 202 -23.86 -2.28 -25.22
N ILE A 203 -23.34 -2.55 -26.43
CA ILE A 203 -23.00 -3.92 -26.85
C ILE A 203 -21.86 -4.45 -26.00
N ILE A 204 -20.81 -3.67 -25.78
CA ILE A 204 -19.70 -4.03 -24.89
C ILE A 204 -20.22 -4.28 -23.48
N GLN A 205 -21.10 -3.40 -22.98
CA GLN A 205 -21.65 -3.56 -21.63
C GLN A 205 -22.41 -4.86 -21.44
N ARG A 206 -23.15 -5.30 -22.47
CA ARG A 206 -23.92 -6.55 -22.45
C ARG A 206 -23.06 -7.82 -22.44
N LEU A 207 -21.77 -7.74 -22.79
CA LEU A 207 -20.88 -8.89 -22.73
C LEU A 207 -20.63 -9.36 -21.29
N CYS A 208 -20.68 -8.44 -20.33
CA CYS A 208 -20.47 -8.69 -18.91
C CYS A 208 -21.22 -7.61 -18.12
N PRO A 209 -22.54 -7.75 -17.91
CA PRO A 209 -23.35 -6.72 -17.26
C PRO A 209 -22.94 -6.42 -15.80
N GLU A 210 -22.39 -7.41 -15.10
CA GLU A 210 -22.08 -7.39 -13.68
C GLU A 210 -20.89 -6.50 -13.30
N ILE A 211 -19.98 -6.19 -14.24
CA ILE A 211 -18.81 -5.35 -13.93
C ILE A 211 -19.11 -3.86 -13.88
N TRP A 212 -20.26 -3.41 -14.38
CA TRP A 212 -20.50 -1.98 -14.59
C TRP A 212 -21.07 -1.28 -13.35
N ASN A 213 -20.42 -0.18 -13.00
CA ASN A 213 -20.96 0.88 -12.16
C ASN A 213 -20.67 2.24 -12.83
N ASP A 214 -21.19 3.34 -12.29
CA ASP A 214 -21.04 4.67 -12.89
C ASP A 214 -19.56 5.06 -13.12
N ARG A 215 -18.67 4.71 -12.18
CA ARG A 215 -17.23 5.04 -12.29
C ARG A 215 -16.55 4.23 -13.38
N LYS A 216 -16.79 2.91 -13.42
CA LYS A 216 -16.23 1.99 -14.42
C LYS A 216 -16.77 2.29 -15.83
N HIS A 217 -18.06 2.63 -15.93
CA HIS A 217 -18.69 3.10 -17.16
C HIS A 217 -17.98 4.35 -17.67
N HIS A 218 -17.89 5.39 -16.83
CA HIS A 218 -17.26 6.66 -17.19
C HIS A 218 -15.81 6.45 -17.62
N ARG A 219 -15.04 5.68 -16.85
CA ARG A 219 -13.63 5.38 -17.13
C ARG A 219 -13.42 4.72 -18.50
N VAL A 220 -14.14 3.64 -18.79
CA VAL A 220 -13.97 2.93 -20.07
C VAL A 220 -14.53 3.76 -21.24
N HIS A 221 -15.63 4.46 -21.02
CA HIS A 221 -16.20 5.37 -22.02
C HIS A 221 -15.19 6.45 -22.44
N GLU A 222 -14.51 7.08 -21.48
CA GLU A 222 -13.45 8.07 -21.74
C GLU A 222 -12.27 7.46 -22.49
N LEU A 223 -11.79 6.28 -22.09
CA LEU A 223 -10.69 5.59 -22.77
C LEU A 223 -11.03 5.31 -24.24
N ILE A 224 -12.22 4.75 -24.51
CA ILE A 224 -12.67 4.48 -25.89
C ILE A 224 -12.88 5.77 -26.67
N THR A 225 -13.40 6.83 -26.02
CA THR A 225 -13.59 8.14 -26.67
C THR A 225 -12.25 8.73 -27.10
N SER A 226 -11.23 8.66 -26.24
CA SER A 226 -9.87 9.09 -26.56
C SER A 226 -9.32 8.33 -27.77
N SER A 227 -9.37 6.99 -27.73
CA SER A 227 -8.91 6.14 -28.85
C SER A 227 -9.67 6.42 -30.17
N CYS A 228 -10.97 6.70 -30.10
CA CYS A 228 -11.77 7.03 -31.28
C CYS A 228 -11.50 8.43 -31.84
N ASN A 229 -11.10 9.39 -31.00
CA ASN A 229 -10.78 10.76 -31.42
C ASN A 229 -9.43 10.84 -32.14
N GLU A 230 -8.52 9.91 -31.86
CA GLU A 230 -7.22 9.79 -32.55
C GLU A 230 -7.34 9.19 -33.97
N LEU A 231 -8.50 8.67 -34.34
CA LEU A 231 -8.72 7.95 -35.59
C LEU A 231 -9.84 8.56 -36.46
N PRO A 232 -9.87 8.30 -37.78
CA PRO A 232 -10.96 8.74 -38.65
C PRO A 232 -12.32 8.19 -38.18
N PRO A 233 -13.43 8.95 -38.29
CA PRO A 233 -14.74 8.49 -37.82
C PRO A 233 -15.20 7.14 -38.38
N GLU A 234 -14.78 6.81 -39.60
CA GLU A 234 -15.12 5.59 -40.32
C GLU A 234 -14.50 4.33 -39.71
N THR A 235 -13.44 4.47 -38.89
CA THR A 235 -12.77 3.34 -38.23
C THR A 235 -13.40 2.97 -36.90
N ARG A 236 -14.29 3.81 -36.34
CA ARG A 236 -14.93 3.55 -35.04
C ARG A 236 -15.64 2.19 -34.97
N PRO A 237 -16.44 1.75 -35.97
CA PRO A 237 -17.08 0.44 -35.93
C PRO A 237 -16.07 -0.72 -35.84
N VAL A 238 -14.90 -0.55 -36.46
CA VAL A 238 -13.80 -1.53 -36.40
C VAL A 238 -13.22 -1.57 -34.98
N VAL A 239 -12.95 -0.42 -34.36
CA VAL A 239 -12.46 -0.33 -32.97
C VAL A 239 -13.42 -1.05 -32.01
N PHE A 240 -14.72 -0.72 -32.06
CA PHE A 240 -15.73 -1.39 -31.24
C PHE A 240 -15.80 -2.91 -31.51
N SER A 241 -15.65 -3.33 -32.77
CA SER A 241 -15.65 -4.76 -33.11
C SER A 241 -14.46 -5.52 -32.52
N ILE A 242 -13.27 -4.90 -32.52
CA ILE A 242 -12.05 -5.47 -31.93
C ILE A 242 -12.22 -5.58 -30.41
N ILE A 243 -12.68 -4.52 -29.75
CA ILE A 243 -12.93 -4.51 -28.30
C ILE A 243 -13.93 -5.60 -27.94
N ALA A 244 -15.10 -5.62 -28.58
CA ALA A 244 -16.14 -6.60 -28.28
C ALA A 244 -15.65 -8.05 -28.49
N LYS A 245 -14.91 -8.30 -29.57
CA LYS A 245 -14.33 -9.62 -29.85
C LYS A 245 -13.34 -10.03 -28.76
N LEU A 246 -12.34 -9.20 -28.48
CA LEU A 246 -11.26 -9.56 -27.55
C LEU A 246 -11.77 -9.67 -26.11
N VAL A 247 -12.68 -8.80 -25.69
CA VAL A 247 -13.36 -8.93 -24.39
C VAL A 247 -14.11 -10.25 -24.32
N PHE A 248 -14.99 -10.55 -25.28
CA PHE A 248 -15.77 -11.80 -25.27
C PHE A 248 -14.88 -13.04 -25.19
N LYS A 249 -13.85 -13.13 -26.05
CA LYS A 249 -12.91 -14.24 -26.06
C LYS A 249 -12.19 -14.38 -24.72
N SER A 250 -11.72 -13.27 -24.16
CA SER A 250 -10.97 -13.27 -22.90
C SER A 250 -11.84 -13.72 -21.73
N LEU A 251 -13.06 -13.19 -21.62
CA LEU A 251 -13.97 -13.55 -20.53
C LEU A 251 -14.32 -15.04 -20.53
N GLN A 252 -14.68 -15.60 -21.70
CA GLN A 252 -14.97 -17.04 -21.83
C GLN A 252 -13.75 -17.90 -21.53
N SER A 253 -12.57 -17.49 -21.99
CA SER A 253 -11.33 -18.23 -21.75
C SER A 253 -10.92 -18.21 -20.28
N LEU A 254 -11.03 -17.05 -19.63
CA LEU A 254 -10.75 -16.89 -18.20
C LEU A 254 -11.73 -17.71 -17.35
N GLU A 255 -13.02 -17.67 -17.65
CA GLU A 255 -14.04 -18.46 -16.96
C GLU A 255 -13.70 -19.96 -17.00
N ASN A 256 -13.33 -20.47 -18.17
CA ASN A 256 -12.92 -21.87 -18.34
C ASN A 256 -11.64 -22.23 -17.57
N VAL A 257 -10.59 -21.42 -17.69
CA VAL A 257 -9.30 -21.68 -17.02
C VAL A 257 -9.44 -21.60 -15.49
N ILE A 258 -10.10 -20.55 -14.99
CA ILE A 258 -10.37 -20.39 -13.56
C ILE A 258 -11.20 -21.56 -13.03
N GLY A 259 -12.24 -21.98 -13.78
CA GLY A 259 -13.11 -23.09 -13.42
C GLY A 259 -12.41 -24.46 -13.38
N LYS A 260 -11.38 -24.67 -14.21
CA LYS A 260 -10.60 -25.92 -14.24
C LYS A 260 -9.55 -26.02 -13.13
N HIS A 261 -9.16 -24.88 -12.55
CA HIS A 261 -8.12 -24.79 -11.52
C HIS A 261 -8.65 -24.24 -10.19
N PRO A 262 -9.69 -24.85 -9.58
CA PRO A 262 -10.24 -24.36 -8.31
C PRO A 262 -9.18 -24.31 -7.19
N GLU A 263 -8.17 -25.18 -7.20
CA GLU A 263 -7.06 -25.17 -6.24
C GLU A 263 -6.24 -23.87 -6.24
N LEU A 264 -6.20 -23.19 -7.38
CA LEU A 264 -5.49 -21.92 -7.56
C LEU A 264 -6.39 -20.72 -7.25
N PHE A 265 -7.67 -20.78 -7.64
CA PHE A 265 -8.55 -19.60 -7.69
C PHE A 265 -9.73 -19.63 -6.70
N LEU A 266 -9.87 -20.68 -5.88
CA LEU A 266 -10.85 -20.75 -4.79
C LEU A 266 -10.19 -20.89 -3.44
N PRO A 267 -10.85 -20.48 -2.33
CA PRO A 267 -10.36 -20.73 -0.98
C PRO A 267 -10.14 -22.21 -0.67
N TYR A 268 -9.23 -22.53 0.26
CA TYR A 268 -8.95 -23.89 0.71
C TYR A 268 -10.21 -24.61 1.19
N SER A 269 -11.13 -23.88 1.82
CA SER A 269 -12.40 -24.41 2.32
C SER A 269 -13.37 -24.88 1.23
N GLU A 270 -13.17 -24.45 -0.03
CA GLU A 270 -14.03 -24.78 -1.16
C GLU A 270 -13.41 -25.83 -2.10
N THR A 271 -12.21 -26.32 -1.76
CA THR A 271 -11.48 -27.30 -2.58
C THR A 271 -11.48 -28.68 -1.90
N GLU A 272 -12.29 -29.60 -2.41
CA GLU A 272 -12.31 -31.00 -1.98
C GLU A 272 -11.02 -31.69 -2.46
N ASN A 273 -10.11 -32.07 -1.54
CA ASN A 273 -8.77 -32.60 -1.81
C ASN A 273 -7.68 -31.55 -2.10
N ASN A 274 -7.55 -30.55 -1.24
CA ASN A 274 -6.40 -29.68 -1.33
C ASN A 274 -5.13 -30.44 -0.95
N SER A 275 -4.39 -30.91 -1.96
CA SER A 275 -3.06 -31.49 -1.80
C SER A 275 -2.02 -30.46 -1.35
N MET A 276 -2.38 -29.17 -1.34
CA MET A 276 -1.52 -28.08 -0.90
C MET A 276 -1.50 -27.99 0.63
N PRO A 277 -0.31 -27.76 1.23
CA PRO A 277 -0.20 -27.55 2.67
C PRO A 277 -0.90 -26.25 3.06
N VAL A 278 -1.54 -26.24 4.22
CA VAL A 278 -2.07 -25.02 4.82
C VAL A 278 -0.91 -24.10 5.15
N THR A 279 -1.02 -22.82 4.77
CA THR A 279 0.05 -21.84 4.93
C THR A 279 -0.24 -20.83 6.03
N VAL A 280 0.79 -20.42 6.76
CA VAL A 280 0.73 -19.31 7.74
C VAL A 280 1.87 -18.33 7.45
N ARG A 281 1.61 -17.03 7.48
CA ARG A 281 2.67 -16.03 7.31
C ARG A 281 3.51 -15.94 8.57
N MET A 282 4.81 -16.07 8.40
CA MET A 282 5.83 -15.73 9.38
C MET A 282 6.40 -14.37 9.01
N PHE A 283 6.00 -13.36 9.78
CA PHE A 283 6.44 -11.99 9.61
C PHE A 283 7.89 -11.83 10.06
N GLU A 284 8.69 -11.14 9.26
CA GLU A 284 10.08 -10.82 9.56
C GLU A 284 10.24 -9.31 9.67
N ASP A 285 10.64 -8.83 10.85
CA ASP A 285 10.94 -7.42 11.13
C ASP A 285 12.30 -7.30 11.82
N GLY A 286 13.34 -7.02 11.05
CA GLY A 286 14.71 -7.09 11.54
C GLY A 286 15.08 -8.50 12.01
N ASP A 287 15.40 -8.63 13.29
CA ASP A 287 15.70 -9.90 13.96
C ASP A 287 14.45 -10.59 14.52
N GLN A 288 13.30 -9.90 14.57
CA GLN A 288 12.05 -10.45 15.08
C GLN A 288 11.38 -11.35 14.05
N ARG A 289 10.85 -12.48 14.54
CA ARG A 289 10.02 -13.42 13.76
C ARG A 289 8.79 -13.81 14.55
N PHE A 290 7.63 -13.61 13.96
CA PHE A 290 6.35 -13.86 14.62
C PHE A 290 5.26 -14.23 13.61
N VAL A 291 4.17 -14.83 14.09
CA VAL A 291 3.01 -15.22 13.27
C VAL A 291 1.77 -14.57 13.82
N MET A 292 0.81 -14.24 12.95
CA MET A 292 -0.48 -13.72 13.38
C MET A 292 -1.30 -14.84 14.05
N ASN A 293 -1.86 -14.54 15.22
CA ASN A 293 -2.59 -15.52 16.02
C ASN A 293 -3.85 -16.04 15.31
N ALA A 294 -4.61 -15.16 14.63
CA ALA A 294 -5.76 -15.55 13.81
C ALA A 294 -5.38 -16.55 12.71
N GLU A 295 -4.32 -16.27 11.93
CA GLU A 295 -3.88 -17.18 10.85
C GLU A 295 -3.46 -18.54 11.39
N LEU A 296 -2.74 -18.57 12.52
CA LEU A 296 -2.33 -19.82 13.14
C LEU A 296 -3.53 -20.59 13.70
N SER A 297 -4.50 -19.90 14.32
CA SER A 297 -5.73 -20.52 14.84
C SER A 297 -6.55 -21.16 13.73
N ASP A 298 -6.71 -20.44 12.61
CA ASP A 298 -7.42 -20.92 11.42
C ASP A 298 -6.71 -22.14 10.83
N ALA A 299 -5.38 -22.08 10.71
CA ALA A 299 -4.58 -23.19 10.17
C ALA A 299 -4.65 -24.46 11.04
N LEU A 300 -4.72 -24.30 12.36
CA LEU A 300 -4.86 -25.40 13.31
C LEU A 300 -6.31 -25.88 13.48
N SER A 301 -7.29 -25.18 12.88
CA SER A 301 -8.72 -25.44 13.07
C SER A 301 -9.14 -25.49 14.56
N ARG A 302 -8.51 -24.67 15.40
CA ARG A 302 -8.83 -24.55 16.83
C ARG A 302 -8.56 -23.14 17.33
N ARG A 303 -9.33 -22.73 18.34
CA ARG A 303 -9.18 -21.42 18.96
C ARG A 303 -7.95 -21.40 19.86
N LEU A 304 -7.08 -20.40 19.67
CA LEU A 304 -5.99 -20.08 20.59
C LEU A 304 -6.48 -19.06 21.63
N ASP A 305 -5.88 -19.08 22.83
CA ASP A 305 -6.39 -18.38 24.02
C ASP A 305 -6.37 -16.84 23.94
N TRP A 306 -5.73 -16.27 22.93
CA TRP A 306 -5.64 -14.82 22.73
C TRP A 306 -6.75 -14.37 21.78
N GLU A 307 -7.72 -13.61 22.29
CA GLU A 307 -8.77 -13.04 21.44
C GLU A 307 -8.26 -11.78 20.75
N ASP A 308 -8.13 -11.83 19.42
CA ASP A 308 -8.04 -10.64 18.60
C ASP A 308 -9.29 -9.78 18.81
N ASP A 309 -9.12 -8.47 18.98
CA ASP A 309 -10.23 -7.54 18.87
C ASP A 309 -10.46 -7.15 17.39
N THR A 310 -11.57 -6.49 17.07
CA THR A 310 -11.92 -6.11 15.68
C THR A 310 -10.83 -5.31 14.96
N ASN A 311 -10.03 -4.56 15.72
CA ASN A 311 -9.08 -3.57 15.27
C ASN A 311 -7.62 -3.97 15.48
N THR A 312 -7.38 -5.12 16.11
CA THR A 312 -6.07 -5.58 16.56
C THR A 312 -5.87 -7.03 16.17
N ARG A 313 -4.69 -7.35 15.61
CA ARG A 313 -4.25 -8.74 15.42
C ARG A 313 -3.02 -8.98 16.27
N PHE A 314 -3.14 -9.84 17.27
CA PHE A 314 -2.03 -10.24 18.12
C PHE A 314 -1.14 -11.26 17.41
N THR A 315 0.08 -11.37 17.89
CA THR A 315 1.08 -12.29 17.31
C THR A 315 1.66 -13.21 18.37
N LEU A 316 2.27 -14.29 17.89
CA LEU A 316 3.04 -15.22 18.70
C LEU A 316 4.47 -15.26 18.17
N ASN A 317 5.44 -15.31 19.07
CA ASN A 317 6.85 -15.47 18.71
C ASN A 317 7.05 -16.79 17.95
N MET A 318 7.84 -16.76 16.88
CA MET A 318 8.04 -17.94 16.04
C MET A 318 8.74 -19.09 16.77
N GLY A 319 9.62 -18.79 17.74
CA GLY A 319 10.25 -19.81 18.59
C GLY A 319 9.22 -20.63 19.36
N ASP A 320 8.30 -19.95 20.05
CA ASP A 320 7.22 -20.60 20.81
C ASP A 320 6.28 -21.41 19.92
N VAL A 321 6.02 -20.89 18.72
CA VAL A 321 5.18 -21.56 17.71
C VAL A 321 5.84 -22.86 17.24
N LEU A 322 7.15 -22.85 16.97
CA LEU A 322 7.88 -24.05 16.56
C LEU A 322 7.97 -25.07 17.70
N GLU A 323 8.16 -24.63 18.94
CA GLU A 323 8.20 -25.53 20.10
C GLU A 323 6.85 -26.26 20.28
N LYS A 324 5.73 -25.53 20.19
CA LYS A 324 4.39 -26.08 20.44
C LYS A 324 3.75 -26.76 19.24
N TYR A 325 4.01 -26.26 18.03
CA TYR A 325 3.28 -26.61 16.81
C TYR A 325 4.18 -27.01 15.63
N GLY A 326 5.50 -27.14 15.82
CA GLY A 326 6.43 -27.46 14.73
C GLY A 326 6.22 -28.82 14.06
N ASN A 327 5.47 -29.73 14.69
CA ASN A 327 5.10 -31.03 14.12
C ASN A 327 3.79 -31.00 13.30
N GLU A 328 3.05 -29.89 13.35
CA GLU A 328 1.83 -29.71 12.58
C GLU A 328 2.17 -29.56 11.08
N LYS A 329 1.24 -29.97 10.21
CA LYS A 329 1.42 -29.89 8.75
C LYS A 329 1.13 -28.48 8.21
N ILE A 330 1.85 -27.49 8.73
CA ILE A 330 1.75 -26.09 8.34
C ILE A 330 3.02 -25.70 7.58
N GLU A 331 2.85 -25.01 6.46
CA GLU A 331 3.97 -24.37 5.75
C GLU A 331 4.04 -22.89 6.14
N PHE A 332 5.18 -22.47 6.71
CA PHE A 332 5.38 -21.08 7.09
C PHE A 332 5.99 -20.28 5.94
N ILE A 333 5.27 -19.23 5.52
CA ILE A 333 5.67 -18.33 4.43
C ILE A 333 6.40 -17.12 5.02
N ARG A 334 7.65 -16.91 4.63
CA ARG A 334 8.43 -15.74 5.05
C ARG A 334 7.82 -14.49 4.43
N TYR A 335 7.38 -13.57 5.29
CA TYR A 335 6.67 -12.37 4.90
C TYR A 335 7.38 -11.14 5.49
N PRO A 336 8.20 -10.41 4.71
CA PRO A 336 8.95 -9.28 5.25
C PRO A 336 8.00 -8.12 5.58
N ILE A 337 8.17 -7.50 6.75
CA ILE A 337 7.55 -6.21 7.04
C ILE A 337 8.27 -5.14 6.23
N ARG A 338 7.52 -4.46 5.37
CA ARG A 338 8.04 -3.46 4.43
C ARG A 338 7.60 -2.07 4.82
N ARG A 339 8.49 -1.11 4.63
CA ARG A 339 8.28 0.31 4.96
C ARG A 339 8.85 1.18 3.85
N ALA A 340 8.07 2.14 3.40
CA ALA A 340 8.60 3.32 2.75
C ALA A 340 8.99 4.34 3.83
N LYS A 341 9.69 5.42 3.45
CA LYS A 341 10.23 6.40 4.41
C LYS A 341 9.18 6.92 5.40
N HIS A 342 7.98 7.28 4.93
CA HIS A 342 6.96 7.92 5.77
C HIS A 342 5.73 7.05 6.04
N ARG A 343 5.60 5.89 5.38
CA ARG A 343 4.44 5.01 5.52
C ARG A 343 4.86 3.54 5.51
N ALA A 344 4.26 2.74 6.38
CA ALA A 344 4.36 1.30 6.35
C ALA A 344 3.53 0.72 5.19
N VAL A 345 3.99 -0.40 4.64
CA VAL A 345 3.25 -1.13 3.62
C VAL A 345 2.08 -1.86 4.29
N PRO A 346 0.82 -1.61 3.89
CA PRO A 346 -0.34 -2.31 4.44
C PRO A 346 -0.29 -3.82 4.23
N ILE A 347 -0.82 -4.56 5.21
CA ILE A 347 -0.91 -6.01 5.21
C ILE A 347 -2.39 -6.39 5.27
N LYS A 348 -2.86 -7.12 4.27
CA LYS A 348 -4.18 -7.73 4.29
C LYS A 348 -4.25 -8.77 5.40
N ALA A 349 -5.28 -8.74 6.26
CA ALA A 349 -5.46 -9.74 7.34
C ALA A 349 -6.93 -9.85 7.79
N GLY A 350 -7.81 -10.12 6.84
CA GLY A 350 -9.25 -10.27 7.07
C GLY A 350 -10.05 -9.99 5.81
N GLY A 351 -11.29 -9.52 6.00
CA GLY A 351 -12.26 -9.20 4.94
C GLY A 351 -11.80 -8.15 3.91
N PRO A 352 -12.67 -7.80 2.93
CA PRO A 352 -12.32 -6.96 1.78
C PRO A 352 -11.50 -5.70 2.04
N ASN A 353 -11.78 -5.00 3.14
CA ASN A 353 -11.11 -3.74 3.51
C ASN A 353 -10.29 -3.84 4.81
N ASP A 354 -9.91 -5.05 5.19
CA ASP A 354 -9.20 -5.34 6.43
C ASP A 354 -7.68 -5.32 6.20
N PHE A 355 -7.15 -4.10 6.16
CA PHE A 355 -5.73 -3.84 6.08
C PHE A 355 -5.19 -3.41 7.44
N PHE A 356 -3.97 -3.84 7.73
CA PHE A 356 -3.30 -3.63 8.99
C PHE A 356 -1.85 -3.21 8.77
N ILE A 357 -1.28 -2.53 9.75
CA ILE A 357 0.15 -2.24 9.86
C ILE A 357 0.59 -2.58 11.29
N LEU A 358 1.89 -2.73 11.56
CA LEU A 358 2.34 -2.93 12.93
C LEU A 358 1.96 -1.73 13.80
N ALA A 359 1.65 -1.98 15.07
CA ALA A 359 1.26 -0.94 16.01
C ALA A 359 2.33 0.15 16.14
N VAL A 360 3.61 -0.24 16.13
CA VAL A 360 4.74 0.70 16.13
C VAL A 360 4.75 1.58 14.89
N ASP A 361 4.38 1.04 13.72
CA ASP A 361 4.29 1.82 12.48
C ASP A 361 3.10 2.78 12.51
N ALA A 362 1.95 2.33 12.98
CA ALA A 362 0.78 3.19 13.19
C ALA A 362 1.09 4.35 14.16
N PHE A 363 1.90 4.11 15.19
CA PHE A 363 2.36 5.14 16.10
C PHE A 363 3.19 6.19 15.38
N PHE A 364 4.22 5.79 14.63
CA PHE A 364 5.06 6.75 13.90
C PHE A 364 4.28 7.53 12.85
N GLU A 365 3.42 6.87 12.06
CA GLU A 365 2.58 7.56 11.08
C GLU A 365 1.65 8.59 11.73
N LEU A 366 1.03 8.23 12.86
CA LEU A 366 0.21 9.17 13.63
C LEU A 366 1.06 10.34 14.15
N MET A 367 2.24 10.08 14.70
CA MET A 367 3.11 11.15 15.21
C MET A 367 3.57 12.08 14.09
N THR A 368 3.92 11.56 12.91
CA THR A 368 4.27 12.37 11.73
C THR A 368 3.10 13.26 11.33
N ASP A 369 1.88 12.70 11.24
CA ASP A 369 0.67 13.48 10.91
C ASP A 369 0.41 14.58 11.96
N LEU A 370 0.61 14.30 13.25
CA LEU A 370 0.41 15.27 14.32
C LEU A 370 1.48 16.35 14.41
N ILE A 371 2.74 15.98 14.20
CA ILE A 371 3.91 16.84 14.38
C ILE A 371 4.13 17.71 13.14
N LEU A 372 4.10 17.11 11.95
CA LEU A 372 4.43 17.80 10.70
C LEU A 372 3.20 18.27 9.93
N GLY A 373 2.10 17.51 10.00
CA GLY A 373 0.82 17.85 9.40
C GLY A 373 0.05 18.88 10.21
N ALA A 374 -0.54 18.45 11.32
CA ALA A 374 -1.38 19.28 12.18
C ALA A 374 -0.58 20.26 13.06
N GLN A 375 0.74 20.03 13.22
CA GLN A 375 1.67 20.91 13.92
C GLN A 375 1.22 21.25 15.35
N ILE A 376 0.68 20.26 16.05
CA ILE A 376 -0.06 20.45 17.31
C ILE A 376 0.77 21.07 18.44
N PHE A 377 2.10 20.94 18.39
CA PHE A 377 3.01 21.44 19.41
C PHE A 377 3.49 22.88 19.17
N GLN A 378 3.20 23.48 18.02
CA GLN A 378 3.55 24.90 17.82
C GLN A 378 2.67 25.79 18.70
N ASN A 379 3.31 26.66 19.48
CA ASN A 379 2.67 27.64 20.36
C ASN A 379 1.57 27.04 21.26
N ASN A 380 1.81 25.85 21.82
CA ASN A 380 0.90 25.17 22.73
C ASN A 380 1.64 24.73 24.00
N TYR A 381 0.89 24.28 25.00
CA TYR A 381 1.44 23.57 26.15
C TYR A 381 1.11 22.10 26.02
N ILE A 382 2.10 21.20 26.08
CA ILE A 382 1.87 19.75 25.85
C ILE A 382 0.81 19.15 26.79
N GLY A 383 0.70 19.64 28.03
CA GLY A 383 -0.26 19.11 29.00
C GLY A 383 -1.72 19.26 28.55
N ARG A 384 -2.00 20.16 27.60
CA ARG A 384 -3.31 20.27 26.93
C ARG A 384 -3.73 18.97 26.25
N PHE A 385 -2.79 18.15 25.79
CA PHE A 385 -3.05 16.92 25.06
C PHE A 385 -3.01 15.67 25.96
N SER A 386 -2.81 15.83 27.27
CA SER A 386 -2.68 14.72 28.23
C SER A 386 -3.83 13.72 28.17
N LEU A 387 -5.08 14.19 28.12
CA LEU A 387 -6.26 13.33 27.98
C LEU A 387 -6.23 12.51 26.70
N ILE A 388 -5.80 13.10 25.58
CA ILE A 388 -5.77 12.39 24.31
C ILE A 388 -4.64 11.36 24.31
N PHE A 389 -3.46 11.70 24.84
CA PHE A 389 -2.39 10.74 24.97
C PHE A 389 -2.79 9.55 25.85
N HIS A 390 -3.55 9.80 26.91
CA HIS A 390 -4.12 8.72 27.72
C HIS A 390 -5.13 7.87 26.93
N GLU A 391 -5.97 8.48 26.10
CA GLU A 391 -6.86 7.73 25.21
C GLU A 391 -6.08 6.92 24.14
N LEU A 392 -4.94 7.43 23.67
CA LEU A 392 -4.07 6.72 22.73
C LEU A 392 -3.47 5.44 23.31
N GLU A 393 -3.31 5.35 24.64
CA GLU A 393 -2.84 4.13 25.32
C GLU A 393 -3.78 2.94 25.11
N LYS A 394 -5.08 3.18 24.83
CA LYS A 394 -6.04 2.11 24.50
C LYS A 394 -5.72 1.45 23.16
N PHE A 395 -5.14 2.20 22.23
CA PHE A 395 -4.72 1.69 20.92
C PHE A 395 -3.30 1.14 20.98
N PHE A 396 -2.39 1.87 21.64
CA PHE A 396 -0.97 1.55 21.77
C PHE A 396 -0.61 0.77 23.03
N LYS A 397 -1.54 -0.04 23.55
CA LYS A 397 -1.40 -1.07 24.60
C LYS A 397 0.01 -1.17 25.24
N PRO A 398 0.36 -0.29 26.20
CA PRO A 398 1.74 -0.14 26.67
C PRO A 398 2.28 -1.35 27.43
N ASP A 399 1.41 -2.26 27.87
CA ASP A 399 1.77 -3.49 28.56
C ASP A 399 1.89 -4.71 27.62
N CYS A 400 1.64 -4.55 26.31
CA CYS A 400 1.78 -5.62 25.32
C CYS A 400 3.24 -5.70 24.86
N MET A 401 3.92 -6.81 25.18
CA MET A 401 5.34 -7.03 24.91
C MET A 401 5.58 -7.54 23.47
N GLU A 402 4.60 -8.24 22.93
CA GLU A 402 4.65 -8.88 21.63
C GLU A 402 4.26 -7.88 20.56
N PRO A 403 4.90 -7.93 19.37
CA PRO A 403 4.43 -7.18 18.22
C PRO A 403 2.95 -7.46 17.95
N TYR A 404 2.18 -6.44 17.60
CA TYR A 404 0.81 -6.63 17.16
C TYR A 404 0.48 -5.67 16.03
N PHE A 405 -0.56 -6.00 15.28
CA PHE A 405 -1.02 -5.18 14.17
C PHE A 405 -2.26 -4.40 14.55
N ILE A 406 -2.37 -3.17 14.03
CA ILE A 406 -3.54 -2.32 14.14
C ILE A 406 -4.14 -2.12 12.74
N ARG A 407 -5.47 -2.21 12.67
CA ARG A 407 -6.23 -1.96 11.44
C ARG A 407 -6.02 -0.52 10.99
N THR A 408 -5.68 -0.30 9.72
CA THR A 408 -5.33 1.04 9.18
C THR A 408 -6.47 2.06 9.34
N GLN A 409 -7.73 1.62 9.30
CA GLN A 409 -8.91 2.46 9.52
C GLN A 409 -8.99 3.05 10.94
N VAL A 410 -8.27 2.48 11.91
CA VAL A 410 -8.20 3.00 13.28
C VAL A 410 -7.43 4.32 13.31
N SER A 411 -6.52 4.55 12.36
CA SER A 411 -5.79 5.82 12.23
C SER A 411 -6.75 7.01 12.11
N GLU A 412 -7.83 6.88 11.34
CA GLU A 412 -8.87 7.91 11.23
C GLU A 412 -9.62 8.17 12.54
N LEU A 413 -9.77 7.16 13.40
CA LEU A 413 -10.33 7.35 14.74
C LEU A 413 -9.35 8.11 15.64
N MET A 414 -8.07 7.71 15.62
CA MET A 414 -7.01 8.36 16.40
C MET A 414 -6.86 9.84 16.00
N LYS A 415 -6.92 10.15 14.70
CA LYS A 415 -6.87 11.53 14.21
C LYS A 415 -8.09 12.34 14.60
N ARG A 416 -9.30 11.78 14.51
CA ARG A 416 -10.52 12.47 14.96
C ARG A 416 -10.48 12.81 16.44
N LEU A 417 -9.94 11.92 17.29
CA LEU A 417 -9.72 12.23 18.71
C LEU A 417 -8.84 13.48 18.87
N MET A 418 -7.77 13.58 18.08
CA MET A 418 -6.87 14.73 18.12
C MET A 418 -7.55 16.03 17.63
N GLN A 419 -8.39 15.95 16.60
CA GLN A 419 -9.16 17.10 16.09
C GLN A 419 -10.12 17.68 17.15
N THR A 420 -10.72 16.86 18.01
CA THR A 420 -11.66 17.36 19.04
C THR A 420 -11.04 18.37 20.00
N VAL A 421 -9.72 18.33 20.21
CA VAL A 421 -9.00 19.22 21.13
C VAL A 421 -8.37 20.43 20.41
N THR A 422 -8.27 20.39 19.08
CA THR A 422 -7.75 21.48 18.25
C THR A 422 -8.84 22.38 17.63
N VAL A 423 -10.08 21.91 17.53
CA VAL A 423 -11.19 22.61 16.83
C VAL A 423 -11.71 23.87 17.55
N ASN A 424 -11.50 24.03 18.86
CA ASN A 424 -12.03 25.19 19.62
C ASN A 424 -11.05 26.37 19.73
N ASP A 425 -10.03 26.45 18.88
CA ASP A 425 -9.03 27.53 18.91
C ASP A 425 -9.33 28.64 17.89
N ASP A 426 -10.43 29.38 18.09
CA ASP A 426 -10.71 30.61 17.30
C ASP A 426 -9.65 31.72 17.52
N GLU A 427 -8.76 31.56 18.51
CA GLU A 427 -7.69 32.51 18.87
C GLU A 427 -6.27 32.04 18.49
N LYS A 428 -6.11 30.93 17.76
CA LYS A 428 -4.75 30.46 17.42
C LYS A 428 -4.02 31.43 16.49
N SER A 429 -2.84 31.86 16.93
CA SER A 429 -1.89 32.52 16.03
C SER A 429 -1.59 31.60 14.85
N PRO A 430 -1.44 32.14 13.62
CA PRO A 430 -1.20 31.32 12.45
C PRO A 430 0.07 30.48 12.64
N VAL A 431 -0.07 29.18 12.43
CA VAL A 431 1.03 28.21 12.57
C VAL A 431 2.14 28.55 11.58
N LYS A 432 3.40 28.48 12.03
CA LYS A 432 4.55 28.85 11.23
C LYS A 432 4.99 27.68 10.36
N CYS A 433 5.25 27.97 9.10
CA CYS A 433 5.80 26.98 8.17
C CYS A 433 7.30 26.79 8.42
N ILE A 434 7.75 25.53 8.42
CA ILE A 434 9.19 25.19 8.39
C ILE A 434 9.83 25.88 7.18
N ARG A 435 10.94 26.59 7.41
CA ARG A 435 11.69 27.31 6.37
C ARG A 435 12.57 26.34 5.57
N ASN A 436 12.89 26.70 4.33
CA ASN A 436 13.76 25.89 3.50
C ASN A 436 15.21 25.95 4.01
N ALA A 437 15.92 24.82 3.94
CA ALA A 437 17.36 24.82 4.04
C ALA A 437 17.97 25.60 2.86
N LYS A 438 19.16 26.17 3.07
CA LYS A 438 19.89 26.85 2.01
C LYS A 438 20.53 25.83 1.05
N PRO A 439 21.02 26.25 -0.13
CA PRO A 439 21.70 25.35 -1.05
C PRO A 439 22.96 24.67 -0.47
N ASP A 440 23.64 25.32 0.48
CA ASP A 440 24.77 24.80 1.26
C ASP A 440 24.34 24.00 2.51
N GLY A 441 23.05 23.72 2.62
CA GLY A 441 22.42 22.95 3.69
C GLY A 441 22.10 23.74 4.95
N PHE A 442 22.02 23.03 6.09
CA PHE A 442 21.81 23.63 7.40
C PHE A 442 22.80 23.09 8.44
N SER A 443 23.19 23.95 9.37
CA SER A 443 24.03 23.63 10.54
C SER A 443 23.20 23.32 11.79
N LEU A 444 23.82 22.77 12.83
CA LEU A 444 23.20 22.62 14.15
C LEU A 444 22.58 23.94 14.66
N GLN A 445 23.26 25.07 14.47
CA GLN A 445 22.73 26.36 14.88
C GLN A 445 21.49 26.76 14.05
N ASN A 446 21.43 26.37 12.78
CA ASN A 446 20.24 26.60 11.96
C ASN A 446 19.05 25.76 12.47
N LEU A 447 19.27 24.50 12.86
CA LEU A 447 18.24 23.66 13.49
C LEU A 447 17.73 24.30 14.78
N LYS A 448 18.61 24.69 15.71
CA LYS A 448 18.22 25.37 16.97
C LYS A 448 17.42 26.65 16.71
N ASN A 449 17.84 27.45 15.73
CA ASN A 449 17.12 28.66 15.35
C ASN A 449 15.75 28.36 14.72
N GLU A 450 15.60 27.25 14.01
CA GLU A 450 14.32 26.81 13.45
C GLU A 450 13.36 26.34 14.54
N LEU A 451 13.83 25.55 15.52
CA LEU A 451 13.02 25.11 16.67
C LEU A 451 12.42 26.31 17.44
N LYS A 452 13.22 27.36 17.68
CA LYS A 452 12.75 28.63 18.28
C LYS A 452 11.80 29.39 17.37
N TYR A 453 12.11 29.45 16.08
CA TYR A 453 11.25 30.14 15.13
C TYR A 453 9.85 29.55 15.11
N LEU A 454 9.74 28.22 15.17
CA LEU A 454 8.49 27.47 15.23
C LEU A 454 7.80 27.49 16.62
N GLU A 455 8.39 28.18 17.60
CA GLU A 455 7.87 28.31 18.97
C GLU A 455 7.66 26.95 19.66
N LEU A 456 8.52 25.98 19.34
CA LEU A 456 8.48 24.65 19.94
C LEU A 456 9.07 24.62 21.35
N ASP A 457 9.92 25.60 21.68
CA ASP A 457 10.46 25.85 23.02
C ASP A 457 9.37 26.23 24.04
N ASN A 458 8.26 26.79 23.58
CA ASN A 458 7.08 27.02 24.43
C ASN A 458 6.42 25.70 24.88
N SER A 459 6.35 24.70 23.99
CA SER A 459 5.86 23.36 24.31
C SER A 459 6.91 22.55 25.09
N PHE A 460 8.17 22.67 24.68
CA PHE A 460 9.29 21.84 25.08
C PHE A 460 10.52 22.70 25.36
N PRO A 461 10.66 23.28 26.57
CA PRO A 461 11.81 24.11 26.93
C PRO A 461 13.17 23.42 26.74
N GLU A 462 13.22 22.10 26.81
CA GLU A 462 14.39 21.23 26.66
C GLU A 462 14.72 20.89 25.20
N ILE A 463 13.92 21.28 24.21
CA ILE A 463 14.04 20.76 22.83
C ILE A 463 15.40 21.03 22.18
N GLU A 464 16.07 22.13 22.52
CA GLU A 464 17.40 22.46 22.02
C GLU A 464 18.50 21.54 22.55
N GLU A 465 18.29 20.91 23.71
CA GLU A 465 19.24 19.97 24.32
C GLU A 465 19.36 18.70 23.47
N HIS A 466 18.30 18.35 22.73
CA HIS A 466 18.26 17.19 21.84
C HIS A 466 18.76 17.51 20.42
N ALA A 467 18.93 18.78 20.06
CA ALA A 467 19.25 19.17 18.69
C ALA A 467 20.61 18.65 18.21
N GLU A 468 21.60 18.50 19.10
CA GLU A 468 22.96 18.04 18.74
C GLU A 468 22.95 16.57 18.30
N ILE A 469 22.45 15.68 19.15
CA ILE A 469 22.38 14.24 18.83
C ILE A 469 21.49 13.96 17.61
N VAL A 470 20.40 14.71 17.45
CA VAL A 470 19.54 14.60 16.26
C VAL A 470 20.24 15.10 15.01
N TYR A 471 20.95 16.23 15.10
CA TYR A 471 21.72 16.79 13.97
C TYR A 471 22.80 15.81 13.50
N GLU A 472 23.59 15.26 14.42
CA GLU A 472 24.60 14.26 14.11
C GLU A 472 24.00 13.03 13.43
N HIS A 473 22.83 12.57 13.91
CA HIS A 473 22.14 11.47 13.29
C HIS A 473 21.74 11.79 11.84
N VAL A 474 21.00 12.87 11.60
CA VAL A 474 20.54 13.18 10.22
C VAL A 474 21.72 13.45 9.28
N ASP A 475 22.82 14.03 9.78
CA ASP A 475 24.04 14.21 8.99
C ASP A 475 24.71 12.87 8.64
N SER A 476 24.66 11.89 9.55
CA SER A 476 25.23 10.55 9.32
C SER A 476 24.47 9.72 8.28
N VAL A 477 23.16 9.97 8.10
CA VAL A 477 22.28 9.21 7.18
C VAL A 477 21.83 10.02 5.96
N LYS A 478 22.35 11.23 5.77
CA LYS A 478 21.98 12.08 4.64
C LYS A 478 22.31 11.40 3.31
N LYS A 479 21.43 11.61 2.33
CA LYS A 479 21.59 11.06 0.97
C LYS A 479 22.46 11.90 0.06
N GLU A 480 22.62 13.18 0.38
CA GLU A 480 23.31 14.18 -0.44
C GLU A 480 24.47 14.82 0.34
N GLU A 481 25.34 15.55 -0.36
CA GLU A 481 26.51 16.19 0.26
C GLU A 481 26.12 17.11 1.45
N PHE A 482 25.03 17.87 1.28
CA PHE A 482 24.51 18.80 2.28
C PHE A 482 23.13 18.38 2.78
N LEU A 483 22.86 18.68 4.06
CA LEU A 483 21.55 18.48 4.67
C LEU A 483 20.49 19.40 4.05
N ARG A 484 19.44 18.81 3.47
CA ARG A 484 18.40 19.49 2.69
C ARG A 484 17.19 19.85 3.55
N THR A 485 16.22 20.49 2.92
CA THR A 485 14.94 20.82 3.56
C THR A 485 14.24 19.56 4.10
N CYS A 486 14.20 18.45 3.36
CA CYS A 486 13.57 17.20 3.86
C CYS A 486 14.25 16.67 5.12
N ASP A 487 15.57 16.79 5.22
CA ASP A 487 16.35 16.34 6.37
C ASP A 487 16.11 17.25 7.59
N LEU A 488 15.74 18.52 7.36
CA LEU A 488 15.29 19.44 8.41
C LEU A 488 13.91 19.06 8.96
N PHE A 489 12.99 18.57 8.13
CA PHE A 489 11.71 18.02 8.60
C PHE A 489 11.96 16.82 9.53
N ASP A 490 12.81 15.88 9.12
CA ASP A 490 13.17 14.71 9.92
C ASP A 490 13.78 15.14 11.27
N ALA A 491 14.72 16.09 11.27
CA ALA A 491 15.36 16.57 12.49
C ALA A 491 14.36 17.23 13.47
N ILE A 492 13.42 18.04 12.95
CA ILE A 492 12.39 18.71 13.75
C ILE A 492 11.41 17.69 14.33
N GLU A 493 11.04 16.67 13.57
CA GLU A 493 10.18 15.58 14.04
C GLU A 493 10.85 14.79 15.18
N HIS A 494 12.11 14.38 14.98
CA HIS A 494 12.87 13.64 15.99
C HIS A 494 13.05 14.42 17.30
N CYS A 495 13.38 15.72 17.24
CA CYS A 495 13.50 16.55 18.44
C CYS A 495 12.19 16.56 19.26
N GLN A 496 11.04 16.68 18.58
CA GLN A 496 9.73 16.67 19.23
C GLN A 496 9.35 15.30 19.77
N LEU A 497 9.63 14.22 19.03
CA LEU A 497 9.39 12.84 19.49
C LEU A 497 10.14 12.53 20.80
N ILE A 498 11.42 12.92 20.89
CA ILE A 498 12.22 12.72 22.12
C ILE A 498 11.57 13.44 23.31
N CYS A 499 11.22 14.72 23.15
CA CYS A 499 10.60 15.50 24.22
C CYS A 499 9.26 14.89 24.64
N MET A 500 8.42 14.53 23.68
CA MET A 500 7.11 13.95 23.92
C MET A 500 7.22 12.60 24.66
N LEU A 501 8.05 11.68 24.18
CA LEU A 501 8.21 10.35 24.78
C LEU A 501 8.78 10.42 26.20
N ASN A 502 9.70 11.35 26.47
CA ASN A 502 10.21 11.56 27.83
C ASN A 502 9.15 12.07 28.80
N ARG A 503 8.10 12.73 28.31
CA ARG A 503 7.01 13.28 29.12
C ARG A 503 5.79 12.35 29.22
N ILE A 504 5.72 11.30 28.40
CA ILE A 504 4.59 10.36 28.36
C ILE A 504 5.13 8.93 28.53
N PRO A 505 5.37 8.49 29.79
CA PRO A 505 6.04 7.23 30.08
C PRO A 505 5.35 6.01 29.47
N ASN A 506 4.02 5.98 29.39
CA ASN A 506 3.28 4.86 28.83
C ASN A 506 3.53 4.70 27.32
N LEU A 507 3.55 5.78 26.55
CA LEU A 507 3.89 5.70 25.11
C LEU A 507 5.36 5.35 24.88
N LYS A 508 6.25 5.78 25.78
CA LYS A 508 7.67 5.36 25.77
C LYS A 508 7.81 3.87 26.09
N LYS A 509 7.05 3.35 27.06
CA LYS A 509 6.99 1.93 27.41
C LYS A 509 6.44 1.09 26.25
N PHE A 510 5.34 1.53 25.63
CA PHE A 510 4.82 0.93 24.41
C PHE A 510 5.90 0.85 23.33
N LEU A 511 6.60 1.96 23.07
CA LEU A 511 7.63 2.01 22.04
C LEU A 511 8.78 1.03 22.33
N HIS A 512 9.19 0.89 23.60
CA HIS A 512 10.17 -0.11 24.01
C HIS A 512 9.68 -1.53 23.76
N ASN A 513 8.47 -1.84 24.21
CA ASN A 513 7.88 -3.17 24.09
C ASN A 513 7.69 -3.60 22.63
N GLN A 514 7.30 -2.67 21.76
CA GLN A 514 7.21 -2.92 20.32
C GLN A 514 8.56 -2.76 19.57
N LYS A 515 9.68 -2.79 20.30
CA LYS A 515 11.07 -2.69 19.80
C LYS A 515 11.32 -1.50 18.85
N GLY A 516 10.60 -0.40 19.07
CA GLY A 516 10.66 0.82 18.26
C GLY A 516 11.62 1.90 18.75
N CYS A 517 12.23 1.76 19.94
CA CYS A 517 13.09 2.81 20.52
C CYS A 517 14.23 3.24 19.59
N GLY A 518 14.87 2.30 18.89
CA GLY A 518 15.96 2.60 17.95
C GLY A 518 15.55 3.45 16.74
N ARG A 519 14.25 3.65 16.50
CA ARG A 519 13.73 4.54 15.46
C ARG A 519 13.72 6.01 15.90
N VAL A 520 13.90 6.31 17.19
CA VAL A 520 14.00 7.68 17.72
C VAL A 520 15.41 7.90 18.25
N GLN A 521 16.30 8.38 17.38
CA GLN A 521 17.70 8.57 17.70
C GLN A 521 17.89 9.64 18.78
N GLY A 522 18.66 9.31 19.82
CA GLY A 522 18.83 10.14 21.02
C GLY A 522 17.76 9.97 22.10
N LEU A 523 16.80 9.06 21.91
CA LEU A 523 15.87 8.68 22.98
C LEU A 523 16.57 7.77 23.99
N ASN A 524 16.80 8.28 25.20
CA ASN A 524 17.29 7.47 26.32
C ASN A 524 16.19 6.52 26.78
N CYS A 525 16.42 5.21 26.77
CA CYS A 525 15.46 4.21 27.24
C CYS A 525 16.10 3.31 28.31
N ASP A 526 15.74 3.56 29.57
CA ASP A 526 16.26 2.82 30.73
C ASP A 526 16.04 1.30 30.62
N GLU A 527 15.02 0.85 29.90
CA GLU A 527 14.74 -0.57 29.69
C GLU A 527 15.67 -1.18 28.63
N CYS A 528 15.94 -0.48 27.52
CA CYS A 528 16.94 -0.90 26.54
C CYS A 528 18.34 -0.97 27.17
N ASP A 529 18.72 0.03 27.97
CA ASP A 529 20.04 0.05 28.63
C ASP A 529 20.22 -1.15 29.57
N LYS A 530 19.14 -1.58 30.24
CA LYS A 530 19.12 -2.78 31.09
C LYS A 530 19.20 -4.08 30.28
N GLU A 531 18.61 -4.13 29.08
CA GLU A 531 18.67 -5.29 28.17
C GLU A 531 20.04 -5.45 27.49
N GLU A 532 20.81 -4.37 27.30
CA GLU A 532 22.17 -4.43 26.73
C GLU A 532 23.24 -4.80 27.77
N SER A 533 22.99 -4.48 29.04
CA SER A 533 23.85 -4.76 30.19
C SER A 533 24.13 -6.25 30.53
N PRO A 534 23.26 -7.25 30.26
CA PRO A 534 23.47 -8.65 30.66
C PRO A 534 24.45 -9.41 29.76
N ASN A 535 24.79 -8.89 28.58
CA ASN A 535 25.70 -9.54 27.61
C ASN A 535 27.18 -9.13 27.74
N LYS A 536 27.55 -8.48 28.86
CA LYS A 536 28.94 -8.17 29.22
C LYS A 536 29.35 -8.85 30.54
N GLN A 537 29.26 -10.18 30.63
CA GLN A 537 29.98 -10.99 31.62
C GLN A 537 30.53 -12.27 31.00
#